data_AF-A0A150SHD2-F1
#
_entry.id   AF-A0A150SHD2-F1
#
_cell.length_a   1.000
_cell.length_b   1.000
_cell.length_c   1.000
_cell.angle_alpha   90.00
_cell.angle_beta   90.00
_cell.angle_gamma   90.00
#
_symmetry.space_group_name_H-M   'P 1'
#
loop_
_entity.id
_entity.type
_entity.pdbx_description
1 polymer ?
#
loop_
_entity_poly.entity_id
_entity_poly.type
_entity_poly.pdbx_seq_one_letter_code
_entity_poly.pdbx_strand_id
1 'polypeptide(L)'
;MLVLPTLDPPAVAPATYLSATLHALAREEHVARKPRRLLEPEHATWMRFRGRLGTRAFVELLLEDAAVSQPEPFDAAALLGADAPLEPVPEDIVADWLAVVSRLPLDAPTRDYLDQQAQRLGLTARLAYSDLHRLQPHHRVLELPGTGGRLAAHVVQTQPGVFLKDVFTIACGSWQERALAGLIAVELGVVGEVRIRLDPDLARTRDAGEGFSHVFGLRSDKGGAFEREQLALWFPSADIVLV
;
A
#
# COMPACT_ATOMS: atom_id res chain seq x y z
N MET A 1 13.09 8.41 -8.96
CA MET A 1 12.81 7.76 -7.65
C MET A 1 13.11 8.78 -6.57
N LEU A 2 12.27 8.89 -5.52
CA LEU A 2 12.63 9.72 -4.37
C LEU A 2 13.66 8.91 -3.57
N VAL A 3 14.92 9.34 -3.61
CA VAL A 3 16.02 8.61 -3.00
C VAL A 3 15.97 8.84 -1.50
N LEU A 4 16.05 7.75 -0.73
CA LEU A 4 16.27 7.82 0.71
C LEU A 4 17.75 8.11 0.96
N PRO A 5 18.11 9.27 1.53
CA PRO A 5 19.49 9.51 1.94
C PRO A 5 19.84 8.65 3.17
N THR A 6 21.09 8.72 3.62
CA THR A 6 21.44 8.20 4.95
C THR A 6 20.67 8.98 6.00
N LEU A 7 19.87 8.26 6.79
CA LEU A 7 18.96 8.81 7.78
C LEU A 7 19.28 8.24 9.15
N ASP A 8 18.99 9.01 10.20
CA ASP A 8 18.98 8.48 11.56
C ASP A 8 17.91 7.37 11.67
N PRO A 9 18.14 6.31 12.46
CA PRO A 9 17.23 5.17 12.54
C PRO A 9 15.76 5.52 12.78
N PRO A 10 15.40 6.50 13.65
CA PRO A 10 14.00 6.90 13.86
C PRO A 10 13.33 7.51 12.62
N ALA A 11 14.10 8.06 11.69
CA ALA A 11 13.59 8.71 10.48
C ALA A 11 13.37 7.74 9.32
N VAL A 12 13.98 6.54 9.35
CA VAL A 12 13.97 5.60 8.22
C VAL A 12 12.55 5.15 7.85
N ALA A 13 11.76 4.68 8.81
CA ALA A 13 10.39 4.21 8.53
C ALA A 13 9.46 5.37 8.09
N PRO A 14 9.40 6.51 8.81
CA PRO A 14 8.66 7.69 8.36
C PRO A 14 9.04 8.17 6.95
N ALA A 15 10.34 8.26 6.65
CA ALA A 15 10.81 8.69 5.34
C ALA A 15 10.46 7.67 4.25
N THR A 16 10.59 6.38 4.53
CA THR A 16 10.21 5.30 3.60
C THR A 16 8.72 5.39 3.25
N TYR A 17 7.87 5.50 4.27
CA TYR A 17 6.43 5.73 4.14
C TYR A 17 6.13 6.99 3.30
N LEU A 18 6.70 8.13 3.68
CA LEU A 18 6.48 9.41 3.05
C LEU A 18 6.90 9.40 1.57
N SER A 19 8.01 8.76 1.25
CA SER A 19 8.48 8.62 -0.13
C SER A 19 7.51 7.82 -1.01
N ALA A 20 6.80 6.85 -0.43
CA ALA A 20 5.83 6.00 -1.13
C ALA A 20 4.50 6.74 -1.33
N THR A 21 4.01 7.40 -0.28
CA THR A 21 2.74 8.14 -0.32
C THR A 21 2.82 9.41 -1.15
N LEU A 22 3.94 10.13 -1.15
CA LEU A 22 4.15 11.27 -2.06
C LEU A 22 4.05 10.86 -3.54
N HIS A 23 4.65 9.72 -3.91
CA HIS A 23 4.55 9.21 -5.28
C HIS A 23 3.10 8.84 -5.63
N ALA A 24 2.37 8.23 -4.69
CA ALA A 24 0.97 7.87 -4.88
C ALA A 24 0.07 9.10 -5.03
N LEU A 25 0.21 10.11 -4.16
CA LEU A 25 -0.54 11.35 -4.26
C LEU A 25 -0.25 12.09 -5.58
N ALA A 26 1.02 12.18 -5.98
CA ALA A 26 1.38 12.79 -7.25
C ALA A 26 0.73 12.06 -8.44
N ARG A 27 0.67 10.74 -8.38
CA ARG A 27 -0.01 9.94 -9.40
C ARG A 27 -1.52 10.19 -9.42
N GLU A 28 -2.19 10.25 -8.26
CA GLU A 28 -3.61 10.59 -8.14
C GLU A 28 -3.93 11.98 -8.73
N GLU A 29 -3.08 12.97 -8.48
CA GLU A 29 -3.21 14.32 -9.05
C GLU A 29 -2.95 14.34 -10.55
N HIS A 30 -1.99 13.53 -11.03
CA HIS A 30 -1.67 13.41 -12.44
C HIS A 30 -2.84 12.85 -13.26
N VAL A 31 -3.51 11.81 -12.75
CA VAL A 31 -4.69 11.19 -13.39
C VAL A 31 -6.02 11.87 -13.01
N ALA A 32 -5.95 13.03 -12.36
CA ALA A 32 -7.10 13.84 -11.96
C ALA A 32 -8.12 13.15 -11.03
N ARG A 33 -7.67 12.17 -10.23
CA ARG A 33 -8.46 11.57 -9.13
C ARG A 33 -8.45 12.44 -7.87
N LYS A 34 -7.43 13.28 -7.69
CA LYS A 34 -7.34 14.28 -6.62
C LYS A 34 -7.03 15.69 -7.17
N PRO A 35 -7.44 16.77 -6.48
CA PRO A 35 -7.08 18.13 -6.87
C PRO A 35 -5.56 18.35 -6.82
N ARG A 36 -5.04 19.14 -7.77
CA ARG A 36 -3.60 19.43 -7.84
C ARG A 36 -3.17 20.35 -6.69
N ARG A 37 -2.30 19.84 -5.82
CA ARG A 37 -1.61 20.59 -4.76
C ARG A 37 -0.13 20.25 -4.75
N LEU A 38 0.20 18.97 -4.87
CA LEU A 38 1.56 18.46 -4.99
C LEU A 38 2.18 18.73 -6.38
N LEU A 39 1.34 18.72 -7.43
CA LEU A 39 1.73 19.04 -8.80
C LEU A 39 1.39 20.48 -9.22
N GLU A 40 1.00 21.33 -8.27
CA GLU A 40 0.82 22.75 -8.53
C GLU A 40 2.18 23.40 -8.84
N PRO A 41 2.32 24.18 -9.93
CA PRO A 41 3.56 24.89 -10.23
C PRO A 41 4.03 25.74 -9.05
N GLU A 42 5.26 25.51 -8.62
CA GLU A 42 5.91 26.20 -7.49
C GLU A 42 5.14 26.11 -6.16
N HIS A 43 4.15 25.23 -6.05
CA HIS A 43 3.21 25.15 -4.93
C HIS A 43 2.62 26.53 -4.61
N ALA A 44 2.21 27.28 -5.64
CA ALA A 44 1.85 28.70 -5.55
C ALA A 44 0.80 29.00 -4.46
N THR A 45 -0.18 28.11 -4.25
CA THR A 45 -1.17 28.26 -3.18
C THR A 45 -0.54 28.07 -1.81
N TRP A 46 0.28 27.04 -1.63
CA TRP A 46 1.00 26.77 -0.37
C TRP A 46 1.98 27.90 0.00
N MET A 47 2.70 28.42 -0.99
CA MET A 47 3.71 29.47 -0.79
C MET A 47 3.12 30.75 -0.17
N ARG A 48 1.82 30.99 -0.27
CA ARG A 48 1.11 32.08 0.41
C ARG A 48 1.02 31.89 1.94
N PHE A 49 1.14 30.66 2.42
CA PHE A 49 1.02 30.27 3.83
C PHE A 49 2.35 29.86 4.50
N ARG A 50 3.43 29.69 3.72
CA ARG A 50 4.74 29.17 4.17
C ARG A 50 5.35 29.89 5.39
N GLY A 51 5.03 31.16 5.61
CA GLY A 51 5.47 31.90 6.82
C GLY A 51 4.91 31.35 8.14
N ARG A 52 3.96 30.41 8.11
CA ARG A 52 3.31 29.82 9.29
C ARG A 52 3.36 28.28 9.31
N LEU A 53 3.71 27.64 8.19
CA LEU A 53 3.68 26.18 8.04
C LEU A 53 4.89 25.71 7.20
N GLY A 54 5.65 24.77 7.74
CA GLY A 54 6.83 24.16 7.10
C GLY A 54 6.49 23.16 6.00
N THR A 55 7.49 22.69 5.23
CA THR A 55 7.30 21.73 4.14
C THR A 55 6.77 20.37 4.61
N ARG A 56 7.12 19.94 5.82
CA ARG A 56 6.56 18.75 6.47
C ARG A 56 5.08 18.94 6.76
N ALA A 57 4.70 20.07 7.38
CA ALA A 57 3.31 20.39 7.68
C ALA A 57 2.42 20.46 6.42
N PHE A 58 2.99 20.89 5.28
CA PHE A 58 2.29 20.80 4.00
C PHE A 58 1.92 19.36 3.65
N VAL A 59 2.89 18.44 3.73
CA VAL A 59 2.67 17.05 3.33
C VAL A 59 1.79 16.32 4.34
N GLU A 60 1.91 16.62 5.63
CA GLU A 60 0.98 16.13 6.67
C GLU A 60 -0.47 16.49 6.32
N LEU A 61 -0.73 17.74 5.95
CA LEU A 61 -2.07 18.17 5.51
C LEU A 61 -2.56 17.43 4.26
N LEU A 62 -1.67 17.14 3.29
CA LEU A 62 -2.04 16.37 2.11
C LEU A 62 -2.40 14.92 2.46
N LEU A 63 -1.68 14.31 3.41
CA LEU A 63 -1.94 12.95 3.88
C LEU A 63 -3.25 12.88 4.67
N GLU A 64 -3.48 13.83 5.58
CA GLU A 64 -4.73 13.93 6.35
C GLU A 64 -5.95 14.03 5.42
N ASP A 65 -5.90 14.91 4.42
CA ASP A 65 -6.99 15.06 3.45
C ASP A 65 -7.18 13.80 2.59
N ALA A 66 -6.08 13.12 2.22
CA ALA A 66 -6.18 11.89 1.46
C ALA A 66 -6.77 10.74 2.30
N ALA A 67 -6.43 10.67 3.59
CA ALA A 67 -6.88 9.66 4.54
C ALA A 67 -8.40 9.68 4.75
N VAL A 68 -9.07 10.83 4.55
CA VAL A 68 -10.55 10.93 4.61
C VAL A 68 -11.24 9.94 3.67
N SER A 69 -10.66 9.69 2.50
CA SER A 69 -11.25 8.81 1.47
C SER A 69 -10.56 7.45 1.38
N GLN A 70 -9.28 7.40 1.72
CA GLN A 70 -8.38 6.27 1.55
C GLN A 70 -7.47 6.18 2.78
N PRO A 71 -8.00 5.77 3.94
CA PRO A 71 -7.26 5.81 5.21
C PRO A 71 -6.08 4.85 5.23
N GLU A 72 -6.21 3.65 4.66
CA GLU A 72 -5.22 2.57 4.80
C GLU A 72 -3.78 2.96 4.43
N PRO A 73 -3.50 3.67 3.32
CA PRO A 73 -2.15 4.12 3.01
C PRO A 73 -1.80 5.53 3.51
N PHE A 74 -2.75 6.34 3.97
CA PHE A 74 -2.52 7.77 4.25
C PHE A 74 -2.67 8.17 5.72
N ASP A 75 -3.29 7.33 6.56
CA ASP A 75 -3.26 7.49 8.01
C ASP A 75 -1.90 7.06 8.57
N ALA A 76 -0.96 8.00 8.55
CA ALA A 76 0.41 7.78 8.99
C ALA A 76 0.50 7.34 10.45
N ALA A 77 -0.38 7.86 11.32
CA ALA A 77 -0.36 7.57 12.75
C ALA A 77 -0.80 6.12 13.01
N ALA A 78 -1.89 5.67 12.38
CA ALA A 78 -2.35 4.29 12.49
C ALA A 78 -1.37 3.28 11.86
N LEU A 79 -0.64 3.69 10.84
CA LEU A 79 0.26 2.81 10.09
C LEU A 79 1.65 2.69 10.73
N LEU A 80 2.20 3.79 11.26
CA LEU A 80 3.52 3.83 11.90
C LEU A 80 3.46 3.72 13.43
N GLY A 81 2.27 3.83 14.03
CA GLY A 81 2.07 3.67 15.47
C GLY A 81 2.61 4.82 16.31
N ALA A 82 2.55 6.05 15.79
CA ALA A 82 3.06 7.26 16.46
C ALA A 82 2.15 8.46 16.21
N ASP A 83 1.98 9.33 17.22
CA ASP A 83 1.10 10.52 17.14
C ASP A 83 1.64 11.59 16.18
N ALA A 84 2.95 11.79 16.13
CA ALA A 84 3.64 12.69 15.21
C ALA A 84 4.58 11.88 14.29
N PRO A 85 4.01 11.06 13.39
CA PRO A 85 4.75 10.01 12.70
C PRO A 85 5.84 10.55 11.76
N LEU A 86 5.72 11.78 11.29
CA LEU A 86 6.67 12.41 10.36
C LEU A 86 7.66 13.36 11.04
N GLU A 87 7.51 13.63 12.35
CA GLU A 87 8.44 14.51 13.10
C GLU A 87 9.92 14.12 12.93
N PRO A 88 10.29 12.82 12.88
CA PRO A 88 11.68 12.43 12.68
C PRO A 88 12.25 12.73 11.29
N VAL A 89 11.41 13.04 10.28
CA VAL A 89 11.87 13.31 8.91
C VAL A 89 12.40 14.75 8.80
N PRO A 90 13.67 14.94 8.41
CA PRO A 90 14.23 16.27 8.16
C PRO A 90 13.46 17.07 7.09
N GLU A 91 13.21 18.35 7.36
CA GLU A 91 12.47 19.27 6.48
C GLU A 91 13.14 19.47 5.10
N ASP A 92 14.47 19.45 5.05
CA ASP A 92 15.25 19.56 3.82
C ASP A 92 15.02 18.37 2.88
N ILE A 93 14.91 17.16 3.43
CA ILE A 93 14.58 15.96 2.65
C ILE A 93 13.18 16.06 2.06
N VAL A 94 12.21 16.57 2.84
CA VAL A 94 10.85 16.80 2.34
C VAL A 94 10.88 17.84 1.22
N ALA A 95 11.60 18.95 1.40
CA ALA A 95 11.74 19.99 0.38
C ALA A 95 12.39 19.47 -0.91
N ASP A 96 13.44 18.67 -0.81
CA ASP A 96 14.12 18.04 -1.96
C ASP A 96 13.19 17.11 -2.72
N TRP A 97 12.38 16.31 -2.01
CA TRP A 97 11.39 15.44 -2.65
C TRP A 97 10.28 16.22 -3.34
N LEU A 98 9.75 17.27 -2.70
CA LEU A 98 8.76 18.17 -3.31
C LEU A 98 9.30 18.82 -4.59
N ALA A 99 10.60 19.13 -4.67
CA ALA A 99 11.22 19.72 -5.86
C ALA A 99 11.30 18.77 -7.06
N VAL A 100 11.26 17.45 -6.85
CA VAL A 100 11.45 16.45 -7.90
C VAL A 100 10.24 15.54 -8.12
N VAL A 101 9.22 15.60 -7.28
CA VAL A 101 8.05 14.70 -7.32
C VAL A 101 7.31 14.76 -8.66
N SER A 102 7.22 15.95 -9.27
CA SER A 102 6.60 16.17 -10.58
C SER A 102 7.36 15.53 -11.75
N ARG A 103 8.61 15.09 -11.53
CA ARG A 103 9.47 14.43 -12.52
C ARG A 103 9.48 12.91 -12.38
N LEU A 104 8.70 12.35 -11.44
CA LEU A 104 8.54 10.91 -11.31
C LEU A 104 7.75 10.34 -12.52
N PRO A 105 7.86 9.03 -12.81
CA PRO A 105 7.10 8.38 -13.87
C PRO A 105 5.63 8.19 -13.43
N LEU A 106 4.87 9.28 -13.40
CA LEU A 106 3.49 9.32 -12.87
C LEU A 106 2.48 8.58 -13.76
N ASP A 107 2.84 8.27 -15.01
CA ASP A 107 2.04 7.56 -16.01
C ASP A 107 2.50 6.11 -16.25
N ALA A 108 3.44 5.60 -15.42
CA ALA A 108 3.94 4.23 -15.54
C ALA A 108 2.79 3.20 -15.53
N PRO A 109 2.91 2.07 -16.25
CA PRO A 109 1.93 0.99 -16.15
C PRO A 109 1.73 0.55 -14.70
N THR A 110 0.49 0.25 -14.32
CA THR A 110 0.13 -0.06 -12.93
C THR A 110 1.01 -1.16 -12.31
N ARG A 111 1.29 -2.23 -13.04
CA ARG A 111 2.16 -3.31 -12.55
C ARG A 111 3.57 -2.82 -12.21
N ASP A 112 4.18 -2.05 -13.12
CA ASP A 112 5.53 -1.52 -12.93
C ASP A 112 5.57 -0.52 -11.77
N TYR A 113 4.53 0.31 -11.64
CA TYR A 113 4.35 1.23 -10.52
C TYR A 113 4.26 0.48 -9.18
N LEU A 114 3.46 -0.59 -9.09
CA LEU A 114 3.28 -1.35 -7.86
C LEU A 114 4.55 -2.13 -7.47
N ASP A 115 5.27 -2.72 -8.44
CA ASP A 115 6.55 -3.38 -8.18
C ASP A 115 7.61 -2.36 -7.68
N GLN A 116 7.61 -1.13 -8.21
CA GLN A 116 8.46 -0.04 -7.71
C GLN A 116 8.05 0.43 -6.30
N GLN A 117 6.76 0.47 -5.98
CA GLN A 117 6.28 0.80 -4.63
C GLN A 117 6.68 -0.29 -3.63
N ALA A 118 6.56 -1.57 -4.00
CA ALA A 118 7.03 -2.68 -3.18
C ALA A 118 8.53 -2.55 -2.86
N GLN A 119 9.36 -2.31 -3.89
CA GLN A 119 10.80 -2.10 -3.71
C GLN A 119 11.10 -0.91 -2.79
N ARG A 120 10.39 0.19 -2.96
CA ARG A 120 10.55 1.40 -2.15
C ARG A 120 10.22 1.17 -0.69
N LEU A 121 9.19 0.36 -0.41
CA LEU A 121 8.82 -0.07 0.93
C LEU A 121 9.73 -1.17 1.49
N GLY A 122 10.79 -1.56 0.78
CA GLY A 122 11.71 -2.61 1.22
C GLY A 122 11.15 -4.04 1.11
N LEU A 123 10.08 -4.22 0.32
CA LEU A 123 9.47 -5.52 0.05
C LEU A 123 10.07 -6.17 -1.20
N THR A 124 9.96 -7.48 -1.31
CA THR A 124 10.42 -8.24 -2.48
C THR A 124 9.74 -7.76 -3.75
N ALA A 125 10.48 -7.21 -4.71
CA ALA A 125 9.90 -6.59 -5.90
C ALA A 125 9.25 -7.57 -6.88
N ARG A 126 9.67 -8.85 -6.93
CA ARG A 126 9.17 -9.81 -7.93
C ARG A 126 8.39 -10.96 -7.28
N LEU A 127 7.15 -11.15 -7.72
CA LEU A 127 6.32 -12.30 -7.40
C LEU A 127 6.06 -13.13 -8.65
N ALA A 128 5.86 -14.43 -8.45
CA ALA A 128 5.21 -15.26 -9.45
C ALA A 128 3.71 -14.97 -9.42
N TYR A 129 3.11 -14.74 -10.58
CA TYR A 129 1.67 -14.50 -10.72
C TYR A 129 0.98 -15.64 -11.51
N SER A 130 1.72 -16.70 -11.83
CA SER A 130 1.18 -17.85 -12.56
C SER A 130 0.23 -18.64 -11.67
N ASP A 131 -0.70 -19.37 -12.29
CA ASP A 131 -1.53 -20.39 -11.64
C ASP A 131 -2.57 -19.88 -10.62
N LEU A 132 -2.81 -18.56 -10.56
CA LEU A 132 -3.93 -18.02 -9.78
C LEU A 132 -5.27 -18.45 -10.39
N HIS A 133 -6.15 -19.01 -9.56
CA HIS A 133 -7.44 -19.52 -9.99
C HIS A 133 -8.36 -18.42 -10.53
N ARG A 134 -9.26 -18.79 -11.44
CA ARG A 134 -10.31 -17.89 -11.92
C ARG A 134 -11.35 -17.70 -10.82
N LEU A 135 -11.53 -16.45 -10.39
CA LEU A 135 -12.47 -16.09 -9.34
C LEU A 135 -13.83 -15.67 -9.90
N GLN A 136 -14.85 -15.79 -9.05
CA GLN A 136 -16.19 -15.29 -9.29
C GLN A 136 -16.51 -14.19 -8.27
N PRO A 137 -17.44 -13.25 -8.56
CA PRO A 137 -17.73 -12.12 -7.68
C PRO A 137 -18.20 -12.49 -6.26
N HIS A 138 -18.74 -13.70 -6.08
CA HIS A 138 -19.22 -14.19 -4.79
C HIS A 138 -18.15 -14.94 -3.98
N HIS A 139 -16.97 -15.21 -4.57
CA HIS A 139 -15.88 -15.83 -3.83
C HIS A 139 -15.37 -14.88 -2.74
N ARG A 140 -14.85 -15.48 -1.67
CA ARG A 140 -14.08 -14.79 -0.64
C ARG A 140 -12.65 -15.33 -0.67
N VAL A 141 -11.68 -14.44 -0.76
CA VAL A 141 -10.27 -14.80 -0.88
C VAL A 141 -9.48 -14.15 0.24
N LEU A 142 -8.75 -14.99 0.97
CA LEU A 142 -7.72 -14.53 1.88
C LEU A 142 -6.39 -14.49 1.13
N GLU A 143 -5.79 -13.30 1.00
CA GLU A 143 -4.40 -13.17 0.59
C GLU A 143 -3.51 -13.18 1.84
N LEU A 144 -2.54 -14.08 1.85
CA LEU A 144 -1.63 -14.32 2.96
C LEU A 144 -0.52 -13.26 3.05
N PRO A 145 0.07 -13.07 4.26
CA PRO A 145 1.27 -12.26 4.46
C PRO A 145 2.42 -12.63 3.50
N GLY A 146 3.24 -11.64 3.14
CA GLY A 146 4.40 -11.79 2.26
C GLY A 146 4.25 -11.11 0.89
N THR A 147 3.04 -10.73 0.51
CA THR A 147 2.70 -10.24 -0.85
C THR A 147 2.26 -8.78 -0.88
N GLY A 148 1.71 -8.26 0.23
CA GLY A 148 1.20 -6.90 0.35
C GLY A 148 0.01 -6.59 -0.57
N GLY A 149 -0.82 -7.58 -0.93
CA GLY A 149 -2.03 -7.38 -1.75
C GLY A 149 -1.79 -7.45 -3.27
N ARG A 150 -0.58 -7.81 -3.70
CA ARG A 150 -0.19 -7.81 -5.10
C ARG A 150 -0.81 -8.96 -5.90
N LEU A 151 -1.12 -10.10 -5.26
CA LEU A 151 -1.84 -11.17 -5.94
C LEU A 151 -3.27 -10.72 -6.22
N ALA A 152 -3.93 -10.08 -5.24
CA ALA A 152 -5.25 -9.47 -5.43
C ALA A 152 -5.23 -8.41 -6.53
N ALA A 153 -4.23 -7.52 -6.54
CA ALA A 153 -4.09 -6.50 -7.58
C ALA A 153 -3.99 -7.13 -8.98
N HIS A 154 -3.16 -8.16 -9.13
CA HIS A 154 -3.02 -8.88 -10.39
C HIS A 154 -4.35 -9.50 -10.84
N VAL A 155 -5.07 -10.16 -9.92
CA VAL A 155 -6.36 -10.80 -10.23
C VAL A 155 -7.40 -9.76 -10.62
N VAL A 156 -7.54 -8.67 -9.87
CA VAL A 156 -8.50 -7.59 -10.18
C VAL A 156 -8.22 -6.97 -11.56
N GLN A 157 -6.94 -6.82 -11.93
CA GLN A 157 -6.56 -6.25 -13.23
C GLN A 157 -6.77 -7.21 -14.41
N THR A 158 -6.67 -8.52 -14.17
CA THR A 158 -6.71 -9.53 -15.24
C THR A 158 -8.04 -10.25 -15.36
N GLN A 159 -8.89 -10.20 -14.33
CA GLN A 159 -10.16 -10.92 -14.25
C GLN A 159 -11.33 -9.94 -14.11
N PRO A 160 -12.05 -9.64 -15.21
CA PRO A 160 -13.20 -8.74 -15.18
C PRO A 160 -14.28 -9.19 -14.20
N GLY A 161 -14.88 -8.22 -13.49
CA GLY A 161 -15.96 -8.47 -12.53
C GLY A 161 -15.51 -8.89 -11.14
N VAL A 162 -14.19 -9.01 -10.91
CA VAL A 162 -13.60 -9.20 -9.58
C VAL A 162 -13.17 -7.84 -9.03
N PHE A 163 -13.63 -7.49 -7.83
CA PHE A 163 -13.31 -6.21 -7.19
C PHE A 163 -12.61 -6.43 -5.85
N LEU A 164 -11.59 -5.63 -5.57
CA LEU A 164 -10.75 -5.76 -4.37
C LEU A 164 -11.58 -5.79 -3.08
N LYS A 165 -12.40 -4.76 -2.86
CA LYS A 165 -13.21 -4.58 -1.65
C LYS A 165 -14.24 -5.71 -1.43
N ASP A 166 -14.70 -6.34 -2.50
CA ASP A 166 -15.79 -7.31 -2.45
C ASP A 166 -15.27 -8.72 -2.21
N VAL A 167 -14.13 -9.06 -2.84
CA VAL A 167 -13.62 -10.44 -2.90
C VAL A 167 -12.49 -10.69 -1.90
N PHE A 168 -11.64 -9.70 -1.62
CA PHE A 168 -10.39 -9.94 -0.92
C PHE A 168 -10.41 -9.48 0.54
N THR A 169 -9.75 -10.29 1.37
CA THR A 169 -9.19 -9.92 2.67
C THR A 169 -7.67 -10.10 2.55
N ILE A 170 -6.90 -9.04 2.82
CA ILE A 170 -5.44 -9.05 2.74
C ILE A 170 -4.87 -9.07 4.15
N ALA A 171 -4.21 -10.17 4.52
CA ALA A 171 -3.43 -10.25 5.74
C ALA A 171 -1.98 -9.82 5.44
N CYS A 172 -1.47 -8.91 6.27
CA CYS A 172 -0.15 -8.29 6.13
C CYS A 172 0.76 -8.73 7.27
N GLY A 173 2.01 -9.04 6.95
CA GLY A 173 3.04 -9.40 7.92
C GLY A 173 3.71 -8.20 8.59
N SER A 174 3.58 -7.01 7.99
CA SER A 174 4.27 -5.80 8.43
C SER A 174 3.49 -4.53 8.06
N TRP A 175 3.91 -3.39 8.62
CA TRP A 175 3.35 -2.09 8.24
C TRP A 175 3.65 -1.76 6.77
N GLN A 176 4.78 -2.22 6.22
CA GLN A 176 5.15 -2.02 4.82
C GLN A 176 4.18 -2.74 3.89
N GLU A 177 3.82 -3.98 4.22
CA GLU A 177 2.81 -4.72 3.46
C GLU A 177 1.43 -4.07 3.56
N ARG A 178 1.07 -3.57 4.75
CA ARG A 178 -0.18 -2.82 4.94
C ARG A 178 -0.22 -1.54 4.10
N ALA A 179 0.89 -0.79 4.10
CA ALA A 179 1.05 0.41 3.27
C ALA A 179 0.87 0.07 1.79
N LEU A 180 1.54 -0.99 1.31
CA LEU A 180 1.43 -1.42 -0.08
C LEU A 180 0.01 -1.85 -0.43
N ALA A 181 -0.67 -2.60 0.43
CA ALA A 181 -2.06 -3.02 0.21
C ALA A 181 -3.01 -1.81 0.12
N GLY A 182 -2.79 -0.78 0.96
CA GLY A 182 -3.50 0.49 0.88
C GLY A 182 -3.21 1.24 -0.44
N LEU A 183 -1.95 1.29 -0.86
CA LEU A 183 -1.54 1.94 -2.13
C LEU A 183 -2.12 1.21 -3.36
N ILE A 184 -2.27 -0.11 -3.29
CA ILE A 184 -2.96 -0.90 -4.30
C ILE A 184 -4.44 -0.52 -4.37
N ALA A 185 -5.10 -0.36 -3.23
CA ALA A 185 -6.49 0.10 -3.20
C ALA A 185 -6.64 1.49 -3.85
N VAL A 186 -5.71 2.42 -3.59
CA VAL A 186 -5.65 3.74 -4.23
C VAL A 186 -5.51 3.62 -5.75
N GLU A 187 -4.53 2.85 -6.21
CA GLU A 187 -4.23 2.70 -7.64
C GLU A 187 -5.40 2.05 -8.42
N LEU A 188 -6.11 1.13 -7.79
CA LEU A 188 -7.33 0.50 -8.31
C LEU A 188 -8.57 1.40 -8.20
N GLY A 189 -8.45 2.61 -7.66
CA GLY A 189 -9.55 3.56 -7.52
C GLY A 189 -10.60 3.13 -6.49
N VAL A 190 -10.23 2.29 -5.53
CA VAL A 190 -11.14 1.83 -4.48
C VAL A 190 -11.38 2.98 -3.50
N VAL A 191 -12.64 3.22 -3.20
CA VAL A 191 -13.10 4.21 -2.23
C VAL A 191 -13.78 3.48 -1.07
N GLY A 192 -13.48 3.92 0.16
CA GLY A 192 -14.00 3.32 1.39
C GLY A 192 -13.11 2.21 1.94
N GLU A 193 -13.65 1.44 2.87
CA GLU A 193 -12.92 0.44 3.63
C GLU A 193 -12.57 -0.79 2.77
N VAL A 194 -11.31 -1.19 2.83
CA VAL A 194 -10.80 -2.45 2.27
C VAL A 194 -10.39 -3.34 3.42
N ARG A 195 -10.65 -4.65 3.32
CA ARG A 195 -10.32 -5.61 4.39
C ARG A 195 -8.81 -5.88 4.42
N ILE A 196 -8.03 -4.96 4.96
CA ILE A 196 -6.58 -5.07 5.14
C ILE A 196 -6.30 -5.22 6.63
N ARG A 197 -5.49 -6.21 7.02
CA ARG A 197 -5.23 -6.52 8.42
C ARG A 197 -3.75 -6.73 8.65
N LEU A 198 -3.16 -6.04 9.62
CA LEU A 198 -1.86 -6.43 10.17
C LEU A 198 -2.08 -7.67 11.05
N ASP A 199 -1.72 -8.84 10.53
CA ASP A 199 -2.01 -10.15 11.12
C ASP A 199 -0.95 -11.17 10.68
N PRO A 200 0.31 -11.02 11.14
CA PRO A 200 1.45 -11.80 10.66
C PRO A 200 1.28 -13.31 10.87
N ASP A 201 0.55 -13.71 11.91
CA ASP A 201 0.36 -15.12 12.29
C ASP A 201 -1.05 -15.64 11.94
N LEU A 202 -1.85 -14.86 11.21
CA LEU A 202 -3.26 -15.11 10.88
C LEU A 202 -4.18 -15.31 12.09
N ALA A 203 -3.73 -14.97 13.31
CA ALA A 203 -4.50 -15.21 14.53
C ALA A 203 -5.85 -14.48 14.48
N ARG A 204 -5.85 -13.20 14.11
CA ARG A 204 -7.08 -12.40 14.04
C ARG A 204 -8.00 -12.88 12.93
N THR A 205 -7.44 -13.27 11.79
CA THR A 205 -8.17 -13.78 10.63
C THR A 205 -8.87 -15.08 10.96
N ARG A 206 -8.20 -15.97 11.70
CA ARG A 206 -8.80 -17.22 12.19
C ARG A 206 -9.88 -16.96 13.24
N ASP A 207 -9.59 -16.10 14.21
CA ASP A 207 -10.52 -15.80 15.31
C ASP A 207 -11.79 -15.09 14.82
N ALA A 208 -11.71 -14.35 13.71
CA ALA A 208 -12.88 -13.76 13.05
C ALA A 208 -13.86 -14.81 12.50
N GLY A 209 -13.43 -16.06 12.30
CA GLY A 209 -14.28 -17.15 11.84
C GLY A 209 -14.82 -16.95 10.41
N GLU A 210 -14.17 -16.12 9.60
CA GLU A 210 -14.57 -15.85 8.22
C GLU A 210 -14.36 -17.08 7.34
N GLY A 211 -15.39 -17.43 6.55
CA GLY A 211 -15.28 -18.47 5.55
C GLY A 211 -14.63 -17.95 4.27
N PHE A 212 -13.55 -18.61 3.84
CA PHE A 212 -12.87 -18.31 2.57
C PHE A 212 -13.13 -19.41 1.55
N SER A 213 -13.37 -19.02 0.31
CA SER A 213 -13.43 -19.93 -0.84
C SER A 213 -12.02 -20.27 -1.32
N HIS A 214 -11.09 -19.31 -1.24
CA HIS A 214 -9.70 -19.52 -1.63
C HIS A 214 -8.74 -18.86 -0.63
N VAL A 215 -7.56 -19.44 -0.49
CA VAL A 215 -6.43 -18.85 0.23
C VAL A 215 -5.26 -18.72 -0.75
N PHE A 216 -4.83 -17.49 -1.01
CA PHE A 216 -3.74 -17.17 -1.93
C PHE A 216 -2.51 -16.74 -1.14
N GLY A 217 -1.34 -17.25 -1.52
CA GLY A 217 -0.08 -16.82 -0.91
C GLY A 217 1.13 -17.30 -1.67
N LEU A 218 2.29 -17.16 -1.05
CA LEU A 218 3.55 -17.63 -1.61
C LEU A 218 3.90 -19.00 -1.06
N ARG A 219 4.61 -19.79 -1.85
CA ARG A 219 5.30 -20.99 -1.38
C ARG A 219 6.45 -20.61 -0.45
N SER A 220 6.81 -21.50 0.49
CA SER A 220 7.89 -21.26 1.44
C SER A 220 9.26 -21.07 0.79
N ASP A 221 9.56 -21.78 -0.29
CA ASP A 221 10.78 -21.60 -1.09
C ASP A 221 10.81 -20.28 -1.90
N LYS A 222 9.69 -19.53 -1.91
CA LYS A 222 9.53 -18.20 -2.51
C LYS A 222 9.32 -17.10 -1.48
N GLY A 223 9.50 -17.40 -0.18
CA GLY A 223 9.36 -16.44 0.92
C GLY A 223 7.98 -16.42 1.58
N GLY A 224 7.11 -17.38 1.28
CA GLY A 224 5.87 -17.59 2.03
C GLY A 224 6.13 -18.08 3.45
N ALA A 225 5.37 -17.57 4.42
CA ALA A 225 5.52 -17.94 5.84
C ALA A 225 4.73 -19.20 6.24
N PHE A 226 3.81 -19.67 5.39
CA PHE A 226 2.84 -20.71 5.73
C PHE A 226 2.94 -21.91 4.82
N GLU A 227 2.89 -23.10 5.43
CA GLU A 227 2.86 -24.37 4.71
C GLU A 227 1.43 -24.78 4.36
N ARG A 228 1.26 -25.50 3.25
CA ARG A 228 -0.05 -25.90 2.72
C ARG A 228 -0.84 -26.74 3.73
N GLU A 229 -0.18 -27.68 4.42
CA GLU A 229 -0.81 -28.59 5.38
C GLU A 229 -1.39 -27.81 6.57
N GLN A 230 -0.67 -26.79 7.04
CA GLN A 230 -1.11 -25.91 8.12
C GLN A 230 -2.34 -25.10 7.70
N LEU A 231 -2.28 -24.51 6.51
CA LEU A 231 -3.40 -23.73 5.96
C LEU A 231 -4.64 -24.60 5.74
N ALA A 232 -4.48 -25.86 5.33
CA ALA A 232 -5.59 -26.80 5.14
C ALA A 232 -6.29 -27.16 6.46
N LEU A 233 -5.56 -27.17 7.57
CA LEU A 233 -6.13 -27.35 8.90
C LEU A 233 -6.90 -26.11 9.36
N TRP A 234 -6.39 -24.91 9.06
CA TRP A 234 -7.01 -23.64 9.49
C TRP A 234 -8.20 -23.22 8.64
N PHE A 235 -8.16 -23.52 7.33
CA PHE A 235 -9.18 -23.12 6.36
C PHE A 235 -9.65 -24.34 5.55
N PRO A 236 -10.30 -25.33 6.19
CA PRO A 236 -10.57 -26.64 5.58
C PRO A 236 -11.53 -26.60 4.39
N SER A 237 -12.32 -25.54 4.25
CA SER A 237 -13.27 -25.35 3.14
C SER A 237 -12.69 -24.55 1.97
N ALA A 238 -11.47 -24.03 2.11
CA ALA A 238 -10.86 -23.17 1.11
C ALA A 238 -9.94 -23.96 0.17
N ASP A 239 -9.92 -23.55 -1.10
CA ASP A 239 -8.90 -24.00 -2.03
C ASP A 239 -7.60 -23.20 -1.83
N ILE A 240 -6.50 -23.91 -1.58
CA ILE A 240 -5.21 -23.30 -1.22
C ILE A 240 -4.32 -23.19 -2.46
N VAL A 241 -3.97 -21.97 -2.83
CA VAL A 241 -3.14 -21.65 -3.99
C VAL A 241 -1.89 -20.92 -3.52
N LEU A 242 -0.75 -21.62 -3.54
CA LEU A 242 0.56 -21.07 -3.18
C LEU A 242 1.42 -20.99 -4.44
N VAL A 243 1.89 -19.78 -4.76
CA VAL A 243 2.68 -19.47 -5.98
C VAL A 243 4.15 -19.18 -5.69
#